data_AF-A0A447IK66-F1
#
_entry.id   AF-A0A447IK66-F1
#
_cell.length_a   1.000
_cell.length_b   1.000
_cell.length_c   1.000
_cell.angle_alpha   90.00
_cell.angle_beta   90.00
_cell.angle_gamma   90.00
#
_symmetry.space_group_name_H-M   'P 1'
#
loop_
_entity.id
_entity.type
_entity.pdbx_description
1 polymer ?
#
loop_
_entity_poly.entity_id
_entity_poly.type
_entity_poly.pdbx_seq_one_letter_code
_entity_poly.pdbx_strand_id
1 'polypeptide(L)' 'MAVWAFDGSGTLHACDITTDTGWKMVLDRGLDIFQPTPRKMNGFSLGERMQEHRMVRGFYVTYVENL' A
#
# COMPACT_ATOMS: atom_id res chain seq x y z
N MET A 1 -5.66 0.04 19.85
CA MET A 1 -5.54 -1.42 19.67
C MET A 1 -5.85 -1.71 18.22
N ALA A 2 -5.00 -2.45 17.52
CA ALA A 2 -5.30 -2.88 16.16
C ALA A 2 -6.19 -4.13 16.20
N VAL A 3 -7.25 -4.14 15.41
CA VAL A 3 -8.12 -5.32 15.21
C VAL A 3 -7.83 -5.86 13.81
N TRP A 4 -7.68 -7.18 13.70
CA TRP A 4 -7.46 -7.86 12.43
C TRP A 4 -8.41 -9.05 12.31
N ALA A 5 -8.76 -9.39 11.07
CA ALA A 5 -9.56 -10.56 10.74
C ALA A 5 -9.06 -11.14 9.41
N PHE A 6 -9.17 -12.45 9.27
CA PHE A 6 -8.88 -13.15 8.01
C PHE A 6 -10.19 -13.57 7.36
N ASP A 7 -10.43 -13.14 6.13
CA ASP A 7 -11.55 -13.60 5.33
C ASP A 7 -11.17 -14.88 4.58
N GLY A 8 -11.73 -16.02 5.01
CA GLY A 8 -11.53 -17.31 4.36
C GLY A 8 -12.41 -17.56 3.13
N SER A 9 -13.30 -16.64 2.77
CA SER A 9 -14.23 -16.83 1.65
C SER A 9 -13.55 -16.72 0.28
N GLY A 10 -12.39 -16.06 0.21
CA GLY A 10 -11.71 -15.77 -1.06
C GLY A 10 -12.43 -14.75 -1.94
N THR A 11 -13.46 -14.08 -1.42
CA THR A 11 -14.26 -13.11 -2.19
C THR A 11 -13.78 -11.67 -2.01
N LEU A 12 -12.98 -11.40 -0.99
CA LEU A 12 -12.42 -10.07 -0.74
C LEU A 12 -11.43 -9.67 -1.84
N HIS A 13 -11.86 -8.75 -2.70
CA HIS A 13 -11.03 -8.10 -3.72
C HIS A 13 -10.79 -6.61 -3.40
N ALA A 14 -11.18 -6.16 -2.21
CA ALA A 14 -11.10 -4.76 -1.82
C ALA A 14 -9.66 -4.38 -1.42
N CYS A 15 -9.11 -3.40 -2.13
CA CYS A 15 -7.80 -2.79 -1.85
C CYS A 15 -8.01 -1.30 -1.49
N ASP A 16 -8.75 -1.04 -0.41
CA ASP A 16 -9.04 0.32 0.02
C ASP A 16 -8.62 0.61 1.46
N ILE A 17 -8.39 1.90 1.73
CA ILE A 17 -8.17 2.46 3.06
C ILE A 17 -9.30 3.44 3.31
N THR A 18 -10.06 3.22 4.39
CA THR A 18 -11.10 4.14 4.84
C THR A 18 -10.64 4.85 6.11
N THR A 19 -10.81 6.16 6.15
CA THR A 19 -10.52 7.00 7.32
C THR A 19 -11.81 7.42 8.03
N ASP A 20 -11.71 7.79 9.30
CA ASP A 20 -12.78 8.41 10.08
C ASP A 20 -13.07 9.87 9.67
N THR A 21 -12.21 10.46 8.84
CA THR A 21 -12.39 11.79 8.25
C THR A 21 -13.24 11.81 6.99
N GLY A 22 -13.93 10.71 6.66
CA GLY A 22 -14.83 10.63 5.51
C GLY A 22 -14.15 10.27 4.18
N TRP A 23 -12.87 9.89 4.19
CA TRP A 23 -12.16 9.54 2.96
C TRP A 23 -12.05 8.04 2.76
N LYS A 24 -12.21 7.62 1.51
CA LYS A 24 -11.82 6.29 1.03
C LYS A 24 -10.79 6.43 -0.08
N MET A 25 -9.69 5.71 0.04
CA MET A 25 -8.63 5.63 -0.95
C MET A 25 -8.64 4.23 -1.54
N VAL A 26 -8.96 4.09 -2.83
CA VAL A 26 -8.97 2.81 -3.53
C VAL A 26 -7.68 2.68 -4.34
N LEU A 27 -6.94 1.59 -4.15
CA LEU A 27 -5.64 1.34 -4.77
C LEU A 27 -5.71 0.09 -5.64
N ASP A 28 -5.30 0.18 -6.91
CA ASP A 28 -5.24 -0.94 -7.86
C ASP A 28 -4.49 -2.17 -7.30
N ARG A 29 -3.43 -1.93 -6.52
CA ARG A 29 -2.49 -2.94 -6.01
C ARG A 29 -2.46 -3.08 -4.49
N GLY A 30 -3.33 -2.39 -3.77
CA GLY A 30 -3.24 -2.29 -2.31
C GLY A 30 -1.91 -1.64 -1.86
N LEU A 31 -1.33 -2.13 -0.75
CA LEU A 31 -0.08 -1.60 -0.19
C LEU A 31 1.20 -2.17 -0.83
N ASP A 32 1.10 -3.20 -1.67
CA ASP A 32 2.26 -3.83 -2.32
C ASP A 32 2.62 -3.13 -3.65
N ILE A 33 3.06 -1.88 -3.54
CA ILE A 33 3.34 -1.01 -4.71
C ILE A 33 4.83 -0.83 -4.98
N PHE A 34 5.70 -1.10 -4.02
CA PHE A 34 7.12 -0.81 -4.15
C PHE A 34 7.87 -1.89 -4.94
N GLN A 35 8.81 -1.47 -5.77
CA GLN A 35 9.75 -2.39 -6.40
C GLN A 35 10.73 -2.94 -5.35
N PRO A 36 11.26 -4.16 -5.55
CA PRO A 36 12.36 -4.67 -4.75
C PRO A 36 13.54 -3.70 -4.82
N THR A 37 14.15 -3.41 -3.67
CA THR A 37 15.41 -2.67 -3.68
C THR A 37 16.50 -3.57 -4.26
N PRO A 38 17.48 -3.03 -5.00
CA PRO A 38 18.65 -3.78 -5.43
C PRO A 38 19.41 -4.23 -4.19
N ARG A 39 19.08 -5.43 -3.71
CA ARG A 39 19.52 -6.04 -2.44
C ARG A 39 21.01 -6.41 -2.41
N LYS A 40 21.84 -5.81 -3.27
CA LYS A 40 23.21 -6.23 -3.54
C LYS A 40 24.13 -5.02 -3.52
N MET A 41 24.82 -4.83 -2.39
CA MET A 41 26.26 -5.07 -2.27
C MET A 41 26.82 -4.52 -0.95
N ASN A 42 26.12 -3.60 -0.27
CA ASN A 42 26.72 -2.83 0.83
C ASN A 42 25.74 -2.03 1.73
N GLY A 43 24.41 -2.16 1.59
CA GLY A 43 23.43 -1.62 2.57
C GLY A 43 23.33 -0.09 2.66
N PHE A 44 23.89 0.64 1.67
CA PHE A 44 23.92 2.10 1.62
C PHE A 44 22.83 2.71 0.73
N SER A 45 21.90 1.91 0.19
CA SER A 45 20.83 2.47 -0.63
C SER A 45 19.75 3.10 0.25
N LEU A 46 19.40 4.36 0.00
CA LEU A 46 18.40 5.08 0.81
C LEU A 46 17.04 4.36 0.80
N GLY A 47 16.67 3.75 -0.33
CA GLY A 47 15.43 2.99 -0.49
C GLY A 47 15.30 1.77 0.45
N GLU A 48 16.38 1.27 1.06
CA GLU A 48 16.29 0.19 2.05
C GLU A 48 15.76 0.67 3.42
N ARG A 49 15.88 1.97 3.72
CA ARG A 49 15.44 2.55 5.00
C ARG A 49 14.30 3.55 4.85
N MET A 50 14.21 4.23 3.70
CA MET A 50 13.26 5.32 3.47
C MET A 50 12.36 4.98 2.29
N GLN A 51 11.06 4.78 2.54
CA GLN A 51 10.10 4.38 1.51
C GLN A 51 9.95 5.43 0.39
N GLU A 52 10.10 6.72 0.71
CA GLU A 52 10.07 7.84 -0.26
C GLU A 52 11.18 7.76 -1.33
N HIS A 53 12.25 7.01 -1.06
CA HIS A 53 13.36 6.77 -2.00
C HIS A 53 13.22 5.45 -2.77
N ARG A 54 12.12 4.70 -2.57
CA ARG A 54 11.89 3.42 -3.27
C ARG A 54 11.17 3.66 -4.58
N MET A 55 11.64 2.98 -5.62
CA MET A 55 10.91 2.93 -6.89
C MET A 55 9.55 2.25 -6.70
N VAL A 56 8.53 2.79 -7.35
CA VAL A 56 7.15 2.31 -7.28
C VAL A 56 6.76 1.66 -8.61
N ARG A 57 5.93 0.62 -8.57
CA ARG A 57 5.28 0.03 -9.76
C ARG A 57 4.15 0.95 -10.20
N GLY A 58 3.88 1.07 -11.50
CA GLY A 58 2.72 1.84 -11.96
C GLY A 58 1.42 1.33 -11.32
N PHE A 59 0.59 2.24 -10.81
CA PHE A 59 -0.70 1.95 -10.18
C PHE A 59 -1.54 3.23 -10.17
N TYR A 60 -2.84 3.11 -9.91
CA TYR A 60 -3.71 4.26 -9.69
C TYR A 60 -4.22 4.29 -8.26
N VAL A 61 -4.57 5.50 -7.81
CA VAL A 61 -5.29 5.75 -6.57
C VAL A 61 -6.53 6.58 -6.91
N THR A 62 -7.69 6.13 -6.45
CA THR A 62 -8.93 6.90 -6.51
C THR A 62 -9.27 7.38 -5.11
N TYR A 63 -9.38 8.70 -4.95
CA TYR A 63 -9.85 9.32 -3.72
C TYR A 63 -11.35 9.54 -3.82
N VAL A 64 -12.08 9.02 -2.85
CA VAL A 64 -13.53 9.13 -2.73
C VAL A 64 -13.84 9.82 -1.40
N GLU A 65 -14.57 10.93 -1.47
CA GLU A 65 -15.11 11.61 -0.29
C GLU A 65 -16.52 11.06 -0.05
N ASN A 66 -16.73 10.43 1.11
CA ASN A 66 -18.04 9.98 1.56
C ASN A 66 -18.57 11.04 2.54
N LEU A 67 -19.52 11.86 2.06
CA LEU A 67 -20.31 12.78 2.89
C LEU A 67 -21.14 12.02 3.92
#